data_AF-A0AAE8HUU8-F1
#
_entry.id   AF-A0AAE8HUU8-F1
#
_cell.length_a   1.000
_cell.length_b   1.000
_cell.length_c   1.000
_cell.angle_alpha   90.00
_cell.angle_beta   90.00
_cell.angle_gamma   90.00
#
_symmetry.space_group_name_H-M   'P 1'
#
loop_
_entity.id
_entity.type
_entity.pdbx_description
1 polymer ?
#
loop_
_entity_poly.entity_id
_entity_poly.type
_entity_poly.pdbx_seq_one_letter_code
_entity_poly.pdbx_strand_id
1 'polypeptide(L)'
;MDRPRRVGLPWYAPERYAELRARLADGAKLPPDYETWRVATEQMEREVQRSGVEVVRVPIEPEIFAAWCERAGLQRDAAARARYAAAALAADWAI
;
A
#
# COMPACT_ATOMS: atom_id res chain seq x y z
N MET A 1 1.98 -22.89 -7.09
CA MET A 1 1.18 -22.10 -6.14
C MET A 1 0.07 -21.44 -6.94
N ASP A 2 -1.17 -21.55 -6.48
CA ASP A 2 -2.29 -20.85 -7.10
C ASP A 2 -2.07 -19.33 -6.96
N ARG A 3 -2.31 -18.57 -8.03
CA ARG A 3 -2.15 -17.11 -7.99
C ARG A 3 -3.36 -16.55 -7.24
N PRO A 4 -3.19 -15.65 -6.27
CA PRO A 4 -4.34 -15.08 -5.56
C PRO A 4 -5.27 -14.40 -6.57
N ARG A 5 -6.58 -14.68 -6.47
CA ARG A 5 -7.60 -14.07 -7.34
C ARG A 5 -7.77 -12.57 -7.06
N ARG A 6 -7.38 -12.12 -5.86
CA ARG A 6 -7.46 -10.73 -5.41
C ARG A 6 -6.21 -10.37 -4.61
N VAL A 7 -5.68 -9.16 -4.80
CA VAL A 7 -4.52 -8.61 -4.06
C VAL A 7 -4.79 -7.18 -3.59
N GLY A 8 -4.19 -6.83 -2.45
CA GLY A 8 -4.31 -5.49 -1.85
C GLY A 8 -3.16 -4.62 -2.32
N LEU A 9 -3.47 -3.42 -2.81
CA LEU A 9 -2.49 -2.43 -3.24
C LEU A 9 -2.49 -1.25 -2.27
N PRO A 10 -1.41 -1.01 -1.50
CA PRO A 10 -1.30 0.19 -0.68
C PRO A 10 -1.53 1.45 -1.51
N TRP A 11 -2.46 2.29 -1.06
CA TRP A 11 -2.87 3.51 -1.74
C TRP A 11 -2.74 4.71 -0.82
N TYR A 12 -2.14 5.80 -1.30
CA TYR A 12 -1.85 6.99 -0.51
C TYR A 12 -2.74 8.15 -0.91
N ALA A 13 -3.04 9.04 0.04
CA ALA A 13 -3.72 10.31 -0.23
C ALA A 13 -2.71 11.38 -0.72
N PRO A 14 -3.06 12.20 -1.72
CA PRO A 14 -2.18 13.25 -2.23
C PRO A 14 -1.71 14.22 -1.15
N GLU A 15 -2.61 14.61 -0.25
CA GLU A 15 -2.38 15.60 0.81
C GLU A 15 -1.41 15.10 1.87
N ARG A 16 -1.28 13.78 2.03
CA ARG A 16 -0.47 13.14 3.07
C ARG A 16 0.76 12.43 2.52
N TYR A 17 0.94 12.39 1.20
CA TYR A 17 1.99 11.60 0.56
C TYR A 17 3.41 11.99 1.02
N ALA A 18 3.71 13.29 1.08
CA ALA A 18 5.03 13.78 1.50
C ALA A 18 5.36 13.40 2.95
N GLU A 19 4.37 13.55 3.85
CA GLU A 19 4.50 13.20 5.27
C GLU A 19 4.65 11.69 5.45
N LEU A 20 3.80 10.90 4.79
CA LEU A 20 3.87 9.44 4.79
C LEU A 20 5.27 9.00 4.35
N ARG A 21 5.75 9.53 3.22
CA ARG A 21 7.08 9.23 2.68
C ARG A 21 8.19 9.57 3.68
N ALA A 22 8.11 10.69 4.40
CA ALA A 22 9.12 11.05 5.40
C ALA A 22 9.14 10.12 6.63
N ARG A 23 8.02 9.45 6.94
CA ARG A 23 7.87 8.54 8.09
C ARG A 23 8.22 7.08 7.79
N LEU A 24 8.28 6.70 6.52
CA LEU A 24 8.61 5.34 6.08
C LEU A 24 10.11 5.13 6.08
N ALA A 25 10.56 3.96 6.57
CA ALA A 25 11.98 3.58 6.58
C ALA A 25 12.57 3.50 5.17
N ASP A 26 11.73 3.21 4.17
CA ASP A 26 12.08 3.12 2.77
C ASP A 26 11.48 4.27 1.93
N GLY A 27 11.08 5.37 2.57
CA GLY A 27 10.45 6.50 1.90
C GLY A 27 11.29 7.13 0.79
N ALA A 28 12.63 7.07 0.93
CA ALA A 28 13.55 7.53 -0.12
C ALA A 28 13.45 6.72 -1.43
N LYS A 29 12.88 5.51 -1.40
CA LYS A 29 12.65 4.66 -2.58
C LYS A 29 11.33 4.96 -3.29
N LEU A 30 10.43 5.70 -2.64
CA LEU A 30 9.19 6.16 -3.27
C LEU A 30 9.47 7.40 -4.14
N PRO A 31 8.70 7.60 -5.23
CA PRO A 31 8.79 8.81 -6.03
C PRO A 31 8.68 10.09 -5.20
N PRO A 32 9.35 11.19 -5.60
CA PRO A 32 9.43 12.40 -4.78
C PRO A 32 8.08 13.11 -4.61
N ASP A 33 7.20 13.02 -5.61
CA ASP A 33 5.88 13.62 -5.64
C ASP A 33 4.78 12.57 -5.85
N TYR A 34 3.56 12.95 -5.46
CA TYR A 34 2.40 12.08 -5.51
C TYR A 34 2.02 11.68 -6.94
N GLU A 35 2.11 12.60 -7.90
CA GLU A 35 1.63 12.34 -9.25
C GLU A 35 2.52 11.31 -9.96
N THR A 36 3.84 11.42 -9.81
CA THR A 36 4.79 10.42 -10.29
C THR A 36 4.52 9.06 -9.64
N TRP A 37 4.24 9.03 -8.33
CA TRP A 37 3.85 7.79 -7.64
C TRP A 37 2.54 7.21 -8.16
N ARG A 38 1.51 8.05 -8.35
CA ARG A 38 0.18 7.65 -8.81
C ARG A 38 0.28 7.04 -10.20
N VAL A 39 0.94 7.71 -11.14
CA VAL A 39 1.11 7.23 -12.52
C VAL A 39 1.82 5.87 -12.54
N ALA A 40 2.94 5.73 -11.82
CA ALA A 40 3.68 4.47 -11.77
C ALA A 40 2.87 3.34 -11.12
N THR A 41 2.14 3.64 -10.05
CA THR A 41 1.34 2.67 -9.30
C THR A 41 0.10 2.22 -10.09
N GLU A 42 -0.57 3.14 -10.80
CA GLU A 42 -1.68 2.82 -11.70
C GLU A 42 -1.24 2.00 -12.91
N GLN A 43 -0.02 2.22 -13.42
CA GLN A 43 0.55 1.38 -14.48
C GLN A 43 0.73 -0.07 -13.99
N MET A 44 1.37 -0.24 -12.84
CA MET A 44 1.55 -1.55 -12.19
C MET A 44 0.19 -2.21 -11.89
N GLU A 45 -0.79 -1.46 -11.37
CA GLU A 45 -2.15 -1.97 -11.10
C GLU A 45 -2.80 -2.55 -12.35
N ARG A 46 -2.75 -1.81 -13.48
CA ARG A 46 -3.30 -2.27 -14.75
C ARG A 46 -2.61 -3.54 -15.27
N GLU A 47 -1.30 -3.66 -15.09
CA GLU A 47 -0.56 -4.86 -15.46
C GLU A 47 -0.98 -6.08 -14.65
N VAL A 48 -1.17 -5.91 -13.33
CA VAL A 48 -1.68 -6.98 -12.46
C VAL A 48 -3.12 -7.36 -12.85
N GLN A 49 -3.99 -6.38 -13.09
CA GLN A 49 -5.37 -6.62 -13.52
C GLN A 49 -5.47 -7.38 -14.85
N ARG A 50 -4.60 -7.06 -15.83
CA ARG A 50 -4.52 -7.80 -17.11
C ARG A 50 -4.15 -9.28 -16.95
N SER A 51 -3.53 -9.66 -15.82
CA SER A 51 -3.24 -11.06 -15.51
C SER A 51 -4.41 -11.83 -14.90
N GLY A 52 -5.60 -11.21 -14.82
CA GLY A 52 -6.81 -11.82 -14.25
C GLY A 52 -6.90 -11.73 -12.73
N VAL A 53 -6.07 -10.90 -12.10
CA VAL A 53 -6.05 -10.68 -10.65
C VAL A 53 -6.81 -9.40 -10.34
N GLU A 54 -7.81 -9.47 -9.46
CA GLU A 54 -8.48 -8.29 -8.94
C GLU A 54 -7.52 -7.51 -8.02
N VAL A 55 -7.39 -6.20 -8.25
CA VAL A 55 -6.59 -5.33 -7.39
C VAL A 55 -7.53 -4.43 -6.61
N VAL A 56 -7.43 -4.49 -5.29
CA VAL A 56 -8.17 -3.63 -4.38
C VAL A 56 -7.21 -2.63 -3.78
N ARG A 57 -7.43 -1.34 -4.08
CA ARG A 57 -6.67 -0.25 -3.47
C ARG A 57 -7.03 -0.14 -1.99
N VAL A 58 -6.03 -0.25 -1.12
CA VAL A 58 -6.20 -0.16 0.34
C VAL A 58 -5.61 1.16 0.81
N PRO A 59 -6.45 2.11 1.27
CA PRO A 59 -5.98 3.36 1.86
C PRO A 59 -5.00 3.13 3.01
N ILE A 60 -3.88 3.83 3.00
CA ILE A 60 -2.91 3.85 4.10
C ILE A 60 -3.00 5.19 4.80
N GLU A 61 -3.76 5.21 5.90
CA GLU A 61 -3.73 6.32 6.85
C GLU A 61 -2.44 6.24 7.69
N PRO A 62 -1.55 7.25 7.66
CA PRO A 62 -0.23 7.17 8.28
C PRO A 62 -0.25 6.77 9.75
N GLU A 63 -1.19 7.31 10.52
CA GLU A 63 -1.33 7.10 11.96
C GLU A 63 -1.84 5.68 12.27
N ILE A 64 -2.84 5.20 11.52
CA ILE A 64 -3.39 3.85 11.69
C ILE A 64 -2.34 2.80 11.31
N PHE A 65 -1.64 3.02 10.20
CA PHE A 65 -0.57 2.14 9.73
C PHE A 65 0.60 2.11 10.72
N ALA A 66 1.01 3.25 11.26
CA ALA A 66 2.07 3.32 12.26
C ALA A 66 1.69 2.54 13.53
N ALA A 67 0.49 2.78 14.08
CA ALA A 67 0.02 2.07 15.26
C ALA A 67 -0.11 0.55 15.02
N TRP A 68 -0.51 0.13 13.82
CA TRP A 68 -0.55 -1.29 13.45
C TRP A 68 0.84 -1.90 13.38
N CYS A 69 1.81 -1.20 12.78
CA CYS A 69 3.21 -1.66 12.73
C CYS A 69 3.80 -1.81 14.12
N GLU A 70 3.57 -0.84 15.01
CA GLU A 70 4.04 -0.87 16.40
C GLU A 70 3.50 -2.08 17.16
N ARG A 71 2.18 -2.34 17.08
CA ARG A 71 1.57 -3.53 17.69
C ARG A 71 2.10 -4.84 17.12
N ALA A 72 2.47 -4.85 15.84
CA ALA A 72 3.01 -6.03 15.15
C ALA A 72 4.54 -6.18 15.27
N GLY A 73 5.25 -5.21 15.88
CA GLY A 73 6.72 -5.20 15.93
C GLY A 73 7.38 -5.07 14.55
N LEU A 74 6.72 -4.41 13.60
CA LEU A 74 7.16 -4.30 12.21
C LEU A 74 7.81 -2.94 11.92
N GLN A 75 8.84 -2.95 11.07
CA GLN A 75 9.37 -1.73 10.49
C GLN A 75 8.38 -1.16 9.47
N ARG A 76 8.23 0.17 9.45
CA ARG A 76 7.33 0.89 8.52
C ARG A 76 7.95 0.95 7.12
N ASP A 77 7.97 -0.17 6.41
CA ASP A 77 8.55 -0.31 5.07
C ASP A 77 7.57 -0.96 4.07
N ALA A 78 8.04 -1.20 2.83
CA ALA A 78 7.22 -1.79 1.77
C ALA A 78 6.64 -3.16 2.16
N ALA A 79 7.39 -4.00 2.88
CA ALA A 79 6.90 -5.31 3.28
C ALA A 79 5.75 -5.18 4.29
N ALA A 80 5.87 -4.25 5.25
CA ALA A 80 4.79 -3.96 6.18
C ALA A 80 3.56 -3.37 5.49
N ARG A 81 3.73 -2.46 4.51
CA ARG A 81 2.60 -1.91 3.73
C ARG A 81 1.87 -3.00 2.94
N ALA A 82 2.60 -3.89 2.27
CA ALA A 82 1.99 -5.02 1.56
C ALA A 82 1.25 -5.97 2.51
N ARG A 83 1.83 -6.26 3.69
CA ARG A 83 1.19 -7.09 4.72
C ARG A 83 -0.07 -6.43 5.29
N TYR A 84 -0.04 -5.11 5.52
CA TYR A 84 -1.20 -4.33 5.97
C TYR A 84 -2.33 -4.41 4.94
N ALA A 85 -2.03 -4.18 3.66
CA ALA A 85 -3.02 -4.27 2.58
C ALA A 85 -3.61 -5.68 2.46
N ALA A 86 -2.79 -6.72 2.57
CA ALA A 86 -3.26 -8.11 2.58
C ALA A 86 -4.15 -8.43 3.80
N ALA A 87 -3.81 -7.92 4.98
CA ALA A 87 -4.61 -8.11 6.19
C ALA A 87 -5.98 -7.41 6.07
N ALA A 88 -6.03 -6.20 5.50
CA ALA A 88 -7.28 -5.48 5.28
C ALA A 88 -8.24 -6.26 4.35
N LEU A 89 -7.71 -6.94 3.32
CA LEU A 89 -8.52 -7.79 2.44
C LEU A 89 -9.02 -9.07 3.13
N ALA A 90 -8.19 -9.69 3.97
CA ALA A 90 -8.56 -10.91 4.67
C ALA A 90 -9.65 -10.67 5.74
N ALA A 91 -9.70 -9.45 6.29
CA ALA A 91 -10.61 -9.09 7.36
C ALA A 91 -11.94 -8.47 6.88
N ASP A 92 -12.16 -8.36 5.56
CA ASP A 92 -13.29 -7.66 4.92
C ASP A 92 -13.55 -6.29 5.62
N TRP A 93 -12.47 -5.53 5.85
CA TRP A 93 -12.57 -4.18 6.39
C TRP A 93 -13.20 -3.29 5.32
N ALA A 94 -14.54 -3.24 5.32
CA ALA A 94 -15.27 -2.15 4.72
C ALA A 94 -14.86 -0.87 5.47
N ILE A 95 -14.00 -0.08 4.83
CA ILE A 95 -13.79 1.33 5.18
C ILE A 95 -15.03 2.11 4.70
#